data_AF-A0A1S8B165-F1
#
_entry.id   AF-A0A1S8B165-F1
#
_cell.length_a   1.000
_cell.length_b   1.000
_cell.length_c   1.000
_cell.angle_alpha   90.00
_cell.angle_beta   90.00
_cell.angle_gamma   90.00
#
_symmetry.space_group_name_H-M   'P 1'
#
loop_
_entity.id
_entity.type
_entity.pdbx_description
1 polymer ?
#
loop_
_entity_poly.entity_id
_entity_poly.type
_entity_poly.pdbx_seq_one_letter_code
_entity_poly.pdbx_strand_id
1 'polypeptide(L)'
;MNRRQFLALGGAASLGAVAGCLGGGSDAEAANEFDYELNSTPSGVDVPLVPVEDAYEWFKNDEARFADARGRAQYDEVRIKDAVFSPAEDAGSIDDDPVEEWSTDTRIVTYCRCPHHLSSQRAASLIDAGYERTYAIDEGLGGGGNGGWIDRGYPIEGSAVDAEWIEYEIDGTTDSEYAGETVALNQINANRSEIAPIQDDGSYTIPLYFAGSTDSQFRVEAPDYTVEGTLEELTNGTVTG
;
A
#
# COMPACT_ATOMS: atom_id res chain seq x y z
N MET A 1 43.45 41.24 -32.47
CA MET A 1 44.27 41.70 -31.33
C MET A 1 43.54 41.34 -30.04
N ASN A 2 44.28 40.75 -29.09
CA ASN A 2 43.89 40.29 -27.74
C ASN A 2 43.08 41.34 -26.94
N ARG A 3 42.28 41.01 -25.90
CA ARG A 3 42.62 40.22 -24.70
C ARG A 3 41.37 39.72 -23.95
N ARG A 4 41.47 38.51 -23.40
CA ARG A 4 40.67 37.95 -22.30
C ARG A 4 41.05 38.62 -20.97
N GLN A 5 40.09 38.80 -20.06
CA GLN A 5 40.35 38.90 -18.62
C GLN A 5 39.28 38.14 -17.82
N PHE A 6 39.76 37.17 -17.05
CA PHE A 6 39.12 36.50 -15.91
C PHE A 6 39.35 37.32 -14.64
N LEU A 7 38.36 37.41 -13.75
CA LEU A 7 38.45 37.64 -12.28
C LEU A 7 37.10 37.15 -11.71
N ALA A 8 36.99 36.03 -10.98
CA ALA A 8 37.46 35.72 -9.62
C ALA A 8 36.52 36.23 -8.50
N LEU A 9 35.76 35.27 -7.95
CA LEU A 9 35.57 34.92 -6.52
C LEU A 9 35.34 36.04 -5.47
N GLY A 10 34.25 35.86 -4.71
CA GLY A 10 34.13 36.47 -3.38
C GLY A 10 32.70 36.55 -2.83
N GLY A 11 32.02 35.42 -2.64
CA GLY A 11 30.74 35.35 -1.93
C GLY A 11 30.87 34.45 -0.70
N ALA A 12 31.05 35.04 0.47
CA ALA A 12 31.04 34.32 1.74
C ALA A 12 29.59 33.94 2.08
N ALA A 13 29.26 32.66 1.98
CA ALA A 13 28.04 32.11 2.57
C ALA A 13 28.39 31.53 3.94
N SER A 14 27.76 32.07 4.97
CA SER A 14 27.83 31.64 6.35
C SER A 14 27.42 30.17 6.50
N LEU A 15 28.34 29.32 6.96
CA LEU A 15 28.01 27.99 7.46
C LEU A 15 27.30 28.14 8.81
N GLY A 16 25.98 28.20 8.76
CA GLY A 16 25.13 27.94 9.92
C GLY A 16 25.07 26.43 10.13
N ALA A 17 25.97 25.89 10.95
CA ALA A 17 25.85 24.54 11.45
C ALA A 17 24.76 24.52 12.53
N VAL A 18 23.52 24.23 12.12
CA VAL A 18 22.45 23.88 13.06
C VAL A 18 22.58 22.38 13.29
N ALA A 19 23.09 22.03 14.47
CA ALA A 19 23.01 20.67 14.99
C ALA A 19 21.54 20.37 15.32
N GLY A 20 20.89 19.58 14.47
CA GLY A 20 19.59 18.98 14.72
C GLY A 20 19.77 17.50 15.06
N CYS A 21 19.43 17.13 16.29
CA CYS A 21 19.17 15.74 16.67
C CYS A 21 17.82 15.29 16.07
N LEU A 22 17.72 13.97 15.82
CA LEU A 22 16.50 13.14 15.81
C LEU A 22 15.65 13.10 14.54
N GLY A 23 15.55 11.88 14.00
CA GLY A 23 14.62 11.47 12.95
C GLY A 23 15.33 10.61 11.92
N GLY A 24 15.36 9.29 12.10
CA GLY A 24 15.79 8.37 11.05
C GLY A 24 14.69 8.28 10.00
N GLY A 25 14.53 9.35 9.21
CA GLY A 25 13.79 9.30 7.94
C GLY A 25 14.78 9.05 6.81
N SER A 26 14.38 8.30 5.80
CA SER A 26 15.15 8.17 4.57
C SER A 26 15.11 9.48 3.78
N ASP A 27 16.22 9.85 3.16
CA ASP A 27 16.29 10.96 2.19
C ASP A 27 15.84 10.51 0.78
N ALA A 28 15.17 9.35 0.68
CA ALA A 28 14.78 8.75 -0.58
C ALA A 28 13.46 9.36 -1.07
N GLU A 29 13.48 9.92 -2.27
CA GLU A 29 12.32 10.53 -2.90
C GLU A 29 12.02 9.83 -4.24
N ALA A 30 10.75 9.47 -4.45
CA ALA A 30 10.29 9.03 -5.77
C ALA A 30 10.32 10.19 -6.76
N ALA A 31 10.61 9.87 -8.02
CA ALA A 31 10.37 10.74 -9.15
C ALA A 31 8.85 10.90 -9.36
N ASN A 32 8.26 11.88 -8.66
CA ASN A 32 6.88 12.30 -8.88
C ASN A 32 6.77 13.11 -10.19
N GLU A 33 7.05 12.47 -11.33
CA GLU A 33 7.16 13.09 -12.66
C GLU A 33 5.89 13.83 -13.12
N PHE A 34 4.76 13.55 -12.46
CA PHE A 34 3.42 14.01 -12.84
C PHE A 34 2.76 14.89 -11.76
N ASP A 35 3.51 15.26 -10.72
CA ASP A 35 3.02 16.10 -9.60
C ASP A 35 1.75 15.53 -8.93
N TYR A 36 1.67 14.20 -8.78
CA TYR A 36 0.57 13.54 -8.08
C TYR A 36 0.55 13.88 -6.59
N GLU A 37 -0.60 13.66 -5.95
CA GLU A 37 -0.73 13.73 -4.50
C GLU A 37 0.24 12.76 -3.81
N LEU A 38 0.82 13.19 -2.69
CA LEU A 38 1.77 12.41 -1.93
C LEU A 38 1.10 11.87 -0.68
N ASN A 39 1.24 10.57 -0.45
CA ASN A 39 0.93 9.93 0.81
C ASN A 39 2.21 9.72 1.62
N SER A 40 2.37 10.47 2.71
CA SER A 40 3.47 10.28 3.66
C SER A 40 3.24 9.01 4.49
N THR A 41 4.16 8.06 4.41
CA THR A 41 4.09 6.81 5.20
C THR A 41 4.69 6.99 6.60
N PRO A 42 4.42 6.06 7.55
CA PRO A 42 5.09 6.06 8.85
C PRO A 42 6.62 5.98 8.80
N SER A 43 7.19 5.45 7.70
CA SER A 43 8.65 5.44 7.48
C SER A 43 9.22 6.82 7.10
N GLY A 44 8.36 7.80 6.82
CA GLY A 44 8.75 9.15 6.41
C GLY A 44 8.97 9.29 4.90
N VAL A 45 8.62 8.27 4.11
CA VAL A 45 8.73 8.31 2.65
C VAL A 45 7.42 8.82 2.05
N ASP A 46 7.52 9.81 1.16
CA ASP A 46 6.40 10.30 0.40
C ASP A 46 6.17 9.44 -0.85
N VAL A 47 4.99 8.84 -0.95
CA VAL A 47 4.59 7.98 -2.07
C VAL A 47 3.63 8.71 -2.99
N PRO A 48 3.94 8.86 -4.29
CA PRO A 48 3.00 9.40 -5.27
C PRO A 48 1.79 8.47 -5.47
N LEU A 49 0.59 9.01 -5.30
CA LEU A 49 -0.69 8.34 -5.53
C LEU A 49 -1.13 8.55 -6.97
N VAL A 50 -0.94 7.53 -7.82
CA VAL A 50 -1.36 7.59 -9.22
C VAL A 50 -2.87 7.27 -9.33
N PRO A 51 -3.66 8.10 -10.03
CA PRO A 51 -5.04 7.74 -10.35
C PRO A 51 -5.12 6.46 -11.17
N VAL A 52 -6.11 5.61 -10.89
CA VAL A 52 -6.26 4.31 -11.56
C VAL A 52 -6.38 4.42 -13.08
N GLU A 53 -6.93 5.51 -13.62
CA GLU A 53 -6.94 5.80 -15.06
C GLU A 53 -5.54 5.93 -15.65
N ASP A 54 -4.67 6.71 -15.01
CA ASP A 54 -3.31 6.94 -15.50
C ASP A 54 -2.48 5.66 -15.39
N ALA A 55 -2.63 4.92 -14.29
CA ALA A 55 -2.06 3.58 -14.16
C ALA A 55 -2.54 2.65 -15.29
N TYR A 56 -3.82 2.70 -15.66
CA TYR A 56 -4.36 1.89 -16.75
C TYR A 56 -3.83 2.31 -18.13
N GLU A 57 -3.59 3.60 -18.38
CA GLU A 57 -2.89 4.04 -19.59
C GLU A 57 -1.48 3.46 -19.66
N TRP A 58 -0.72 3.49 -18.56
CA TRP A 58 0.61 2.89 -18.52
C TRP A 58 0.58 1.38 -18.73
N PHE A 59 -0.42 0.70 -18.17
CA PHE A 59 -0.64 -0.73 -18.41
C PHE A 59 -0.86 -1.03 -19.90
N LYS A 60 -1.77 -0.30 -20.56
CA LYS A 60 -2.08 -0.52 -21.99
C LYS A 60 -0.87 -0.30 -22.90
N ASN A 61 0.02 0.61 -22.51
CA ASN A 61 1.18 0.99 -23.31
C ASN A 61 2.46 0.21 -22.94
N ASP A 62 2.39 -0.74 -22.01
CA ASP A 62 3.55 -1.46 -21.47
C ASP A 62 4.62 -0.52 -20.85
N GLU A 63 4.16 0.58 -20.23
CA GLU A 63 5.00 1.64 -19.68
C GLU A 63 5.24 1.51 -18.16
N ALA A 64 4.62 0.51 -17.53
CA ALA A 64 4.78 0.21 -16.11
C ALA A 64 4.73 -1.29 -15.84
N ARG A 65 5.28 -1.69 -14.69
CA ARG A 65 5.16 -3.04 -14.12
C ARG A 65 4.32 -2.95 -12.84
N PHE A 66 3.46 -3.93 -12.62
CA PHE A 66 2.49 -3.92 -11.53
C PHE A 66 2.88 -4.90 -10.43
N ALA A 67 2.81 -4.45 -9.18
CA ALA A 67 3.21 -5.19 -7.99
C ALA A 67 2.04 -5.26 -7.00
N ASP A 68 1.58 -6.47 -6.69
CA ASP A 68 0.48 -6.70 -5.76
C ASP A 68 1.00 -6.74 -4.32
N ALA A 69 0.60 -5.75 -3.51
CA ALA A 69 1.07 -5.56 -2.14
C ALA A 69 0.28 -6.38 -1.10
N ARG A 70 -0.70 -7.18 -1.51
CA ARG A 70 -1.59 -7.94 -0.62
C ARG A 70 -0.99 -9.30 -0.24
N GLY A 71 -1.71 -10.05 0.60
CA GLY A 71 -1.37 -11.42 0.94
C GLY A 71 -1.51 -12.39 -0.23
N ARG A 72 -0.79 -13.52 -0.15
CA ARG A 72 -0.67 -14.50 -1.24
C ARG A 72 -2.00 -15.07 -1.69
N ALA A 73 -2.93 -15.33 -0.77
CA ALA A 73 -4.26 -15.84 -1.11
C ALA A 73 -5.05 -14.82 -1.94
N GLN A 74 -4.97 -13.53 -1.58
CA GLN A 74 -5.62 -12.45 -2.32
C GLN A 74 -5.06 -12.32 -3.75
N TYR A 75 -3.74 -12.46 -3.92
CA TYR A 75 -3.07 -12.45 -5.23
C TYR A 75 -3.46 -13.63 -6.14
N ASP A 76 -3.58 -14.84 -5.57
CA ASP A 76 -3.92 -16.05 -6.33
C ASP A 76 -5.40 -16.07 -6.77
N GLU A 77 -6.28 -15.42 -6.03
CA GLU A 77 -7.71 -15.34 -6.31
C GLU A 77 -8.06 -14.31 -7.38
N VAL A 78 -7.57 -13.07 -7.23
CA VAL A 78 -7.81 -11.99 -8.18
C VAL A 78 -6.71 -10.96 -8.08
N ARG A 79 -6.12 -10.57 -9.21
CA ARG A 79 -5.06 -9.56 -9.31
C ARG A 79 -5.16 -8.81 -10.62
N ILE A 80 -4.45 -7.68 -10.73
CA ILE A 80 -4.23 -7.01 -12.02
C ILE A 80 -3.52 -8.00 -12.94
N LYS A 81 -3.96 -8.06 -14.19
CA LYS A 81 -3.35 -8.94 -15.19
C LYS A 81 -1.83 -8.68 -15.30
N ASP A 82 -1.04 -9.76 -15.39
CA ASP A 82 0.42 -9.72 -15.50
C ASP A 82 1.16 -9.08 -14.29
N ALA A 83 0.45 -8.75 -13.19
CA ALA A 83 1.09 -8.27 -11.97
C ALA A 83 1.87 -9.38 -11.26
N VAL A 84 2.97 -9.02 -10.59
CA VAL A 84 3.76 -9.94 -9.75
C VAL A 84 3.34 -9.83 -8.28
N PHE A 85 3.55 -10.90 -7.53
CA PHE A 85 3.34 -10.92 -6.08
C PHE A 85 4.52 -10.23 -5.38
N SER A 86 4.27 -9.11 -4.72
CA SER A 86 5.27 -8.30 -4.02
C SER A 86 4.62 -7.69 -2.76
N PRO A 87 4.38 -8.51 -1.73
CA PRO A 87 3.55 -8.13 -0.59
C PRO A 87 4.19 -6.99 0.20
N ALA A 88 3.36 -6.17 0.85
CA ALA A 88 3.86 -5.29 1.90
C ALA A 88 4.26 -6.11 3.15
N GLU A 89 5.13 -5.59 4.00
CA GLU A 89 5.63 -6.31 5.19
C GLU A 89 4.50 -6.75 6.12
N ASP A 90 3.46 -5.92 6.28
CA ASP A 90 2.31 -6.26 7.12
C ASP A 90 1.36 -7.28 6.48
N ALA A 91 1.51 -7.54 5.17
CA ALA A 91 0.72 -8.53 4.44
C ALA A 91 1.42 -9.90 4.34
N GLY A 92 2.74 -9.96 4.54
CA GLY A 92 3.49 -11.22 4.49
C GLY A 92 4.99 -11.05 4.28
N SER A 93 5.68 -12.18 4.10
CA SER A 93 7.12 -12.18 3.81
C SER A 93 7.39 -11.64 2.40
N ILE A 94 8.42 -10.80 2.31
CA ILE A 94 8.99 -10.27 1.07
C ILE A 94 10.14 -11.14 0.50
N ASP A 95 10.35 -12.34 1.05
CA ASP A 95 11.37 -13.25 0.54
C ASP A 95 11.10 -13.63 -0.92
N ASP A 96 12.17 -13.71 -1.73
CA ASP A 96 12.12 -14.06 -3.16
C ASP A 96 11.20 -13.13 -3.99
N ASP A 97 11.18 -11.83 -3.67
CA ASP A 97 10.34 -10.85 -4.36
C ASP A 97 10.76 -10.65 -5.85
N PRO A 98 9.89 -10.96 -6.83
CA PRO A 98 10.18 -10.79 -8.25
C PRO A 98 10.54 -9.36 -8.68
N VAL A 99 10.17 -8.35 -7.89
CA VAL A 99 10.52 -6.95 -8.15
C VAL A 99 12.04 -6.74 -8.06
N GLU A 100 12.75 -7.53 -7.24
CA GLU A 100 14.22 -7.44 -7.11
C GLU A 100 14.98 -7.75 -8.42
N GLU A 101 14.32 -8.42 -9.38
CA GLU A 101 14.88 -8.69 -10.70
C GLU A 101 14.77 -7.49 -11.66
N TRP A 102 13.99 -6.46 -11.31
CA TRP A 102 13.76 -5.29 -12.15
C TRP A 102 14.85 -4.23 -11.97
N SER A 103 15.05 -3.41 -13.00
CA SER A 103 15.97 -2.28 -12.90
C SER A 103 15.36 -1.17 -12.04
N THR A 104 16.17 -0.44 -11.27
CA THR A 104 15.69 0.62 -10.36
C THR A 104 15.07 1.83 -11.08
N ASP A 105 15.28 1.98 -12.39
CA ASP A 105 14.63 2.98 -13.24
C ASP A 105 13.28 2.52 -13.84
N THR A 106 12.88 1.28 -13.57
CA THR A 106 11.58 0.72 -13.96
C THR A 106 10.45 1.51 -13.31
N ARG A 107 9.42 1.86 -14.06
CA ARG A 107 8.18 2.40 -13.48
C ARG A 107 7.38 1.28 -12.83
N ILE A 108 7.24 1.34 -11.52
CA ILE A 108 6.54 0.35 -10.71
C ILE A 108 5.26 0.97 -10.16
N VAL A 109 4.16 0.25 -10.30
CA VAL A 109 2.86 0.61 -9.73
C VAL A 109 2.47 -0.47 -8.72
N THR A 110 2.46 -0.11 -7.44
CA THR A 110 1.96 -0.97 -6.37
C THR A 110 0.46 -0.78 -6.20
N TYR A 111 -0.23 -1.82 -5.75
CA TYR A 111 -1.65 -1.73 -5.41
C TYR A 111 -2.04 -2.71 -4.30
N CYS A 112 -3.07 -2.34 -3.55
CA CYS A 112 -3.78 -3.23 -2.64
C CYS A 112 -5.29 -3.15 -2.89
N ARG A 113 -6.13 -3.74 -2.02
CA ARG A 113 -7.58 -3.81 -2.28
C ARG A 113 -8.27 -2.46 -2.07
N CYS A 114 -7.98 -1.83 -0.93
CA CYS A 114 -8.55 -0.58 -0.44
C CYS A 114 -7.44 0.47 -0.32
N PRO A 115 -7.79 1.76 -0.40
CA PRO A 115 -7.25 2.68 -1.39
C PRO A 115 -5.75 2.51 -1.58
N HIS A 116 -4.95 2.73 -0.53
CA HIS A 116 -3.51 2.63 -0.71
C HIS A 116 -2.67 2.28 0.53
N HIS A 117 -3.22 1.68 1.59
CA HIS A 117 -2.42 1.47 2.82
C HIS A 117 -1.23 0.52 2.59
N LEU A 118 -1.49 -0.74 2.21
CA LEU A 118 -0.44 -1.74 1.95
C LEU A 118 0.39 -1.35 0.71
N SER A 119 -0.24 -0.78 -0.33
CA SER A 119 0.49 -0.37 -1.53
C SER A 119 1.44 0.79 -1.28
N SER A 120 1.07 1.78 -0.47
CA SER A 120 1.97 2.85 -0.04
C SER A 120 3.10 2.31 0.84
N GLN A 121 2.83 1.38 1.76
CA GLN A 121 3.89 0.73 2.53
C GLN A 121 4.90 0.03 1.60
N ARG A 122 4.41 -0.77 0.64
CA ARG A 122 5.31 -1.45 -0.30
C ARG A 122 6.05 -0.44 -1.18
N ALA A 123 5.37 0.57 -1.70
CA ALA A 123 6.00 1.61 -2.52
C ALA A 123 7.10 2.35 -1.76
N ALA A 124 6.87 2.71 -0.49
CA ALA A 124 7.87 3.34 0.36
C ALA A 124 9.12 2.45 0.50
N SER A 125 8.95 1.15 0.77
CA SER A 125 10.09 0.23 0.87
C SER A 125 10.90 0.10 -0.43
N LEU A 126 10.24 0.20 -1.60
CA LEU A 126 10.90 0.20 -2.90
C LEU A 126 11.64 1.54 -3.15
N ILE A 127 11.04 2.67 -2.78
CA ILE A 127 11.70 3.98 -2.88
C ILE A 127 12.96 4.00 -2.00
N ASP A 128 12.87 3.50 -0.77
CA ASP A 128 14.02 3.35 0.14
C ASP A 128 15.10 2.42 -0.43
N ALA A 129 14.71 1.41 -1.19
CA ALA A 129 15.62 0.52 -1.91
C ALA A 129 16.21 1.14 -3.19
N GLY A 130 15.81 2.36 -3.57
CA GLY A 130 16.34 3.12 -4.70
C GLY A 130 15.56 3.00 -6.00
N TYR A 131 14.33 2.45 -5.99
CA TYR A 131 13.47 2.44 -7.17
C TYR A 131 12.88 3.82 -7.42
N GLU A 132 13.35 4.48 -8.48
CA GLU A 132 13.15 5.90 -8.74
C GLU A 132 11.71 6.23 -9.13
N ARG A 133 11.04 5.33 -9.87
CA ARG A 133 9.71 5.57 -10.46
C ARG A 133 8.64 4.69 -9.84
N THR A 134 8.45 4.82 -8.53
CA THR A 134 7.50 4.00 -7.78
C THR A 134 6.26 4.82 -7.41
N TYR A 135 5.08 4.25 -7.67
CA TYR A 135 3.76 4.84 -7.44
C TYR A 135 2.85 3.83 -6.76
N ALA A 136 1.87 4.29 -5.98
CA ALA A 136 0.75 3.47 -5.50
C ALA A 136 -0.54 3.89 -6.19
N ILE A 137 -1.38 2.95 -6.63
CA ILE A 137 -2.73 3.30 -7.13
C ILE A 137 -3.54 3.90 -5.98
N ASP A 138 -4.10 5.08 -6.17
CA ASP A 138 -4.90 5.80 -5.18
C ASP A 138 -6.18 5.01 -4.80
N GLU A 139 -6.94 4.56 -5.81
CA GLU A 139 -8.21 3.88 -5.59
C GLU A 139 -8.08 2.37 -5.29
N GLY A 140 -6.89 1.81 -5.49
CA GLY A 140 -6.59 0.39 -5.35
C GLY A 140 -7.23 -0.52 -6.41
N LEU A 141 -7.24 -1.82 -6.12
CA LEU A 141 -7.82 -2.86 -6.99
C LEU A 141 -9.35 -2.80 -7.04
N GLY A 142 -9.99 -2.37 -5.93
CA GLY A 142 -11.41 -2.07 -5.68
C GLY A 142 -12.50 -2.82 -6.47
N GLY A 143 -13.46 -3.43 -5.75
CA GLY A 143 -14.61 -4.17 -6.31
C GLY A 143 -15.93 -3.93 -5.57
N GLY A 144 -16.07 -2.77 -4.94
CA GLY A 144 -17.25 -2.36 -4.14
C GLY A 144 -17.82 -1.00 -4.55
N GLY A 145 -17.47 -0.50 -5.74
CA GLY A 145 -17.98 0.78 -6.25
C GLY A 145 -17.21 2.02 -5.77
N ASN A 146 -16.00 1.83 -5.23
CA ASN A 146 -15.09 2.94 -4.90
C ASN A 146 -14.39 3.50 -6.14
N GLY A 147 -14.56 2.85 -7.30
CA GLY A 147 -13.84 3.20 -8.50
C GLY A 147 -12.42 2.63 -8.48
N GLY A 148 -12.24 1.41 -8.04
CA GLY A 148 -10.97 0.71 -8.26
C GLY A 148 -10.81 0.19 -9.68
N TRP A 149 -9.73 -0.56 -9.88
CA TRP A 149 -9.41 -1.24 -11.14
C TRP A 149 -10.51 -2.20 -11.62
N ILE A 150 -11.09 -3.01 -10.72
CA ILE A 150 -12.15 -3.98 -11.09
C ILE A 150 -13.45 -3.24 -11.41
N ASP A 151 -13.82 -2.22 -10.64
CA ASP A 151 -15.03 -1.42 -10.88
C ASP A 151 -15.05 -0.78 -12.28
N ARG A 152 -13.87 -0.49 -12.84
CA ARG A 152 -13.69 0.06 -14.19
C ARG A 152 -13.63 -1.00 -15.30
N GLY A 153 -13.70 -2.28 -14.94
CA GLY A 153 -13.63 -3.40 -15.90
C GLY A 153 -12.25 -3.57 -16.53
N TYR A 154 -11.20 -3.12 -15.84
CA TYR A 154 -9.83 -3.27 -16.32
C TYR A 154 -9.33 -4.72 -16.17
N PRO A 155 -8.31 -5.15 -16.96
CA PRO A 155 -7.93 -6.55 -17.05
C PRO A 155 -7.45 -7.12 -15.71
N ILE A 156 -8.02 -8.26 -15.33
CA ILE A 156 -7.67 -9.03 -14.13
C ILE A 156 -7.38 -10.49 -14.48
N GLU A 157 -6.71 -11.18 -13.57
CA GLU A 157 -6.48 -12.62 -13.63
C GLU A 157 -6.51 -13.24 -12.22
N GLY A 158 -6.63 -14.56 -12.16
CA GLY A 158 -6.69 -15.29 -10.90
C GLY A 158 -7.68 -16.46 -10.95
N SER A 159 -7.74 -17.20 -9.85
CA SER A 159 -8.60 -18.39 -9.73
C SER A 159 -10.07 -18.08 -9.44
N ALA A 160 -10.39 -16.85 -9.03
CA ALA A 160 -11.70 -16.42 -8.56
C ALA A 160 -12.20 -15.13 -9.24
N VAL A 161 -11.77 -14.85 -10.47
CA VAL A 161 -12.17 -13.66 -11.24
C VAL A 161 -13.68 -13.59 -11.53
N ASP A 162 -14.34 -14.75 -11.66
CA ASP A 162 -15.78 -14.86 -11.93
C ASP A 162 -16.60 -15.13 -10.65
N ALA A 163 -15.96 -15.09 -9.47
CA ALA A 163 -16.64 -15.35 -8.21
C ALA A 163 -17.54 -14.19 -7.79
N GLU A 164 -18.54 -14.50 -6.95
CA GLU A 164 -19.33 -13.47 -6.29
C GLU A 164 -18.53 -12.94 -5.10
N TRP A 165 -18.05 -11.71 -5.22
CA TRP A 165 -17.31 -11.02 -4.16
C TRP A 165 -18.27 -10.18 -3.33
N ILE A 166 -18.28 -10.43 -2.03
CA ILE A 166 -19.10 -9.69 -1.07
C ILE A 166 -18.16 -8.84 -0.21
N GLU A 167 -18.54 -7.59 0.02
CA GLU A 167 -17.92 -6.73 1.02
C GLU A 167 -18.54 -7.02 2.39
N TYR A 168 -17.68 -7.33 3.35
CA TYR A 168 -18.02 -7.50 4.76
C TYR A 168 -17.35 -6.38 5.54
N GLU A 169 -18.06 -5.82 6.51
CA GLU A 169 -17.52 -4.85 7.45
C GLU A 169 -17.35 -5.53 8.81
N ILE A 170 -16.13 -5.52 9.33
CA ILE A 170 -15.82 -5.97 10.69
C ILE A 170 -15.59 -4.73 11.53
N ASP A 171 -16.59 -4.39 12.34
CA ASP A 171 -16.54 -3.24 13.25
C ASP A 171 -15.98 -3.67 14.62
N GLY A 172 -15.14 -2.82 15.21
CA GLY A 172 -14.63 -3.07 16.55
C GLY A 172 -14.21 -1.81 17.28
N THR A 173 -13.83 -2.00 18.54
CA THR A 173 -13.31 -0.93 19.40
C THR A 173 -12.12 -1.42 20.22
N THR A 174 -11.15 -0.54 20.45
CA THR A 174 -10.02 -0.69 21.38
C THR A 174 -9.92 0.59 22.24
N ASP A 175 -8.91 0.70 23.10
CA ASP A 175 -8.65 1.94 23.83
C ASP A 175 -8.26 3.08 22.87
N SER A 176 -8.83 4.26 23.08
CA SER A 176 -8.52 5.48 22.32
C SER A 176 -7.04 5.91 22.40
N GLU A 177 -6.28 5.40 23.37
CA GLU A 177 -4.83 5.65 23.43
C GLU A 177 -4.08 5.11 22.20
N TYR A 178 -4.65 4.13 21.50
CA TYR A 178 -4.11 3.55 20.27
C TYR A 178 -4.57 4.28 18.99
N ALA A 179 -5.16 5.47 19.10
CA ALA A 179 -5.55 6.26 17.94
C ALA A 179 -4.37 6.47 16.97
N GLY A 180 -4.60 6.19 15.68
CA GLY A 180 -3.58 6.24 14.63
C GLY A 180 -2.72 4.98 14.51
N GLU A 181 -2.81 4.03 15.45
CA GLU A 181 -2.29 2.67 15.25
C GLU A 181 -3.24 1.85 14.35
N THR A 182 -2.87 0.60 14.06
CA THR A 182 -3.60 -0.26 13.14
C THR A 182 -4.16 -1.51 13.81
N VAL A 183 -5.27 -2.00 13.29
CA VAL A 183 -5.80 -3.34 13.56
C VAL A 183 -5.62 -4.21 12.31
N ALA A 184 -5.31 -5.50 12.52
CA ALA A 184 -5.17 -6.46 11.43
C ALA A 184 -6.25 -7.55 11.51
N LEU A 185 -6.82 -7.89 10.36
CA LEU A 185 -7.67 -9.07 10.17
C LEU A 185 -6.90 -10.11 9.36
N ASN A 186 -6.59 -11.24 9.97
CA ASN A 186 -5.85 -12.33 9.34
C ASN A 186 -6.75 -13.55 9.15
N GLN A 187 -6.78 -14.13 7.96
CA GLN A 187 -7.49 -15.39 7.74
C GLN A 187 -6.68 -16.56 8.31
N ILE A 188 -7.30 -17.42 9.11
CA ILE A 188 -6.62 -18.60 9.67
C ILE A 188 -6.45 -19.65 8.56
N ASN A 189 -5.23 -20.19 8.43
CA ASN A 189 -4.82 -21.16 7.40
C ASN A 189 -4.82 -20.63 5.95
N ALA A 190 -4.89 -19.31 5.75
CA ALA A 190 -4.69 -18.67 4.46
C ALA A 190 -3.81 -17.44 4.64
N ASN A 191 -2.98 -17.12 3.65
CA ASN A 191 -2.18 -15.90 3.67
C ASN A 191 -3.04 -14.75 3.10
N ARG A 192 -3.96 -14.25 3.92
CA ARG A 192 -4.81 -13.09 3.66
C ARG A 192 -4.75 -12.19 4.89
N SER A 193 -4.49 -10.91 4.64
CA SER A 193 -4.48 -9.86 5.65
C SER A 193 -5.24 -8.63 5.12
N GLU A 194 -6.01 -8.00 5.99
CA GLU A 194 -6.58 -6.66 5.80
C GLU A 194 -6.19 -5.79 7.00
N ILE A 195 -5.94 -4.51 6.77
CA ILE A 195 -5.49 -3.57 7.80
C ILE A 195 -6.39 -2.35 7.80
N ALA A 196 -6.75 -1.88 8.99
CA ALA A 196 -7.48 -0.63 9.16
C ALA A 196 -6.86 0.25 10.26
N PRO A 197 -6.93 1.58 10.12
CA PRO A 197 -6.50 2.49 11.16
C PRO A 197 -7.53 2.58 12.30
N ILE A 198 -7.05 2.75 13.52
CA ILE A 198 -7.84 3.05 14.71
C ILE A 198 -8.13 4.55 14.75
N GLN A 199 -9.41 4.91 14.92
CA GLN A 199 -9.88 6.29 14.98
C GLN A 199 -9.59 6.94 16.35
N ASP A 200 -9.75 8.26 16.43
CA ASP A 200 -9.51 9.05 17.66
C ASP A 200 -10.33 8.59 18.89
N ASP A 201 -11.48 7.93 18.67
CA ASP A 201 -12.34 7.39 19.72
C ASP A 201 -12.09 5.90 20.02
N GLY A 202 -11.06 5.30 19.40
CA GLY A 202 -10.73 3.88 19.53
C GLY A 202 -11.56 2.95 18.65
N SER A 203 -12.49 3.47 17.83
CA SER A 203 -13.24 2.65 16.88
C SER A 203 -12.41 2.28 15.65
N TYR A 204 -12.76 1.18 14.99
CA TYR A 204 -12.22 0.81 13.69
C TYR A 204 -13.26 0.02 12.88
N THR A 205 -13.10 0.05 11.56
CA THR A 205 -13.86 -0.79 10.62
C THR A 205 -12.87 -1.39 9.63
N ILE A 206 -12.84 -2.72 9.54
CA ILE A 206 -12.01 -3.45 8.56
C ILE A 206 -12.91 -3.88 7.41
N PRO A 207 -12.76 -3.29 6.21
CA PRO A 207 -13.46 -3.78 5.02
C PRO A 207 -12.77 -5.05 4.50
N LEU A 208 -13.54 -6.12 4.33
CA LEU A 208 -13.08 -7.38 3.75
C LEU A 208 -13.87 -7.69 2.50
N TYR A 209 -13.20 -7.75 1.35
CA TYR A 209 -13.77 -8.30 0.13
C TYR A 209 -13.46 -9.78 0.03
N PHE A 210 -14.49 -10.62 0.08
CA PHE A 210 -14.32 -12.06 0.18
C PHE A 210 -15.39 -12.84 -0.59
N ALA A 211 -14.94 -13.85 -1.34
CA ALA A 211 -15.78 -14.77 -2.08
C ALA A 211 -15.86 -16.17 -1.42
N GLY A 212 -15.27 -16.34 -0.24
CA GLY A 212 -15.27 -17.61 0.49
C GLY A 212 -16.44 -17.77 1.47
N SER A 213 -16.45 -18.89 2.20
CA SER A 213 -17.51 -19.20 3.17
C SER A 213 -17.45 -18.28 4.40
N THR A 214 -18.59 -17.84 4.90
CA THR A 214 -18.70 -17.09 6.17
C THR A 214 -18.32 -17.94 7.39
N ASP A 215 -18.23 -19.27 7.25
CA ASP A 215 -17.67 -20.17 8.27
C ASP A 215 -16.14 -20.13 8.36
N SER A 216 -15.48 -19.44 7.42
CA SER A 216 -14.01 -19.30 7.42
C SER A 216 -13.56 -18.61 8.70
N GLN A 217 -12.49 -19.13 9.29
CA GLN A 217 -11.93 -18.60 10.54
C GLN A 217 -11.01 -17.43 10.26
N PHE A 218 -11.13 -16.39 11.06
CA PHE A 218 -10.30 -15.19 11.05
C PHE A 218 -9.85 -14.84 12.46
N ARG A 219 -8.79 -14.05 12.52
CA ARG A 219 -8.24 -13.48 13.74
C ARG A 219 -8.14 -11.96 13.59
N VAL A 220 -8.75 -11.24 14.50
CA VAL A 220 -8.61 -9.79 14.67
C VAL A 220 -7.53 -9.55 15.71
N GLU A 221 -6.49 -8.80 15.32
CA GLU A 221 -5.36 -8.40 16.17
C GLU A 221 -5.39 -6.89 16.34
N ALA A 222 -5.82 -6.43 17.51
CA ALA A 222 -5.73 -5.04 17.96
C ALA A 222 -4.55 -4.90 18.95
N PRO A 223 -4.09 -3.67 19.26
CA PRO A 223 -2.94 -3.47 20.15
C PRO A 223 -3.09 -4.10 21.55
N ASP A 224 -4.31 -4.14 22.10
CA ASP A 224 -4.60 -4.62 23.45
C ASP A 224 -5.35 -5.96 23.51
N TYR A 225 -5.80 -6.51 22.38
CA TYR A 225 -6.47 -7.81 22.35
C TYR A 225 -6.33 -8.59 21.04
N THR A 226 -6.68 -9.87 21.12
CA THR A 226 -6.80 -10.75 19.96
C THR A 226 -8.07 -11.58 20.08
N VAL A 227 -8.88 -11.59 19.03
CA VAL A 227 -10.14 -12.35 18.95
C VAL A 227 -10.11 -13.24 17.71
N GLU A 228 -10.44 -14.52 17.86
CA GLU A 228 -10.64 -15.46 16.75
C GLU A 228 -12.13 -15.79 16.63
N GLY A 229 -12.62 -15.95 15.41
CA GLY A 229 -14.01 -16.31 15.14
C GLY A 229 -14.26 -16.61 13.66
N THR A 230 -15.44 -17.12 13.33
CA THR A 230 -15.88 -17.16 11.93
C THR A 230 -16.10 -15.75 11.40
N LEU A 231 -16.07 -15.57 10.08
CA LEU A 231 -16.48 -14.31 9.47
C LEU A 231 -17.93 -13.94 9.85
N GLU A 232 -18.82 -14.92 9.94
CA GLU A 232 -20.20 -14.69 10.43
C GLU A 232 -20.21 -14.14 11.86
N GLU A 233 -19.41 -14.69 12.77
CA GLU A 233 -19.33 -14.22 14.16
C GLU A 233 -18.74 -12.81 14.25
N LEU A 234 -17.66 -12.54 13.51
CA LEU A 234 -16.96 -11.25 13.53
C LEU A 234 -17.73 -10.11 12.87
N THR A 235 -18.65 -10.43 11.96
CA THR A 235 -19.53 -9.44 11.32
C THR A 235 -20.86 -9.24 12.06
N ASN A 236 -21.12 -10.04 13.10
CA ASN A 236 -22.36 -10.01 13.88
C ASN A 236 -22.18 -9.26 15.20
N GLY A 237 -21.87 -7.96 15.11
CA GLY A 237 -21.71 -7.06 16.24
C GLY A 237 -20.39 -6.32 16.23
N THR A 238 -20.00 -5.79 17.39
CA THR A 238 -18.75 -5.08 17.58
C THR A 238 -17.71 -6.01 18.22
N VAL A 239 -16.54 -6.13 17.58
CA VAL A 239 -15.41 -6.89 18.11
C VAL A 239 -14.76 -6.12 19.26
N THR A 240 -14.59 -6.79 20.41
CA THR A 240 -13.97 -6.25 21.63
C THR A 240 -13.20 -7.34 22.38
N GLY A 241 -12.17 -6.96 23.14
CA GLY A 241 -11.41 -7.83 24.05
C GLY A 241 -12.00 -7.99 25.46
#